data_AF-A0A846X9G4-F1
#
_entry.id   AF-A0A846X9G4-F1
#
_cell.length_a   1.000
_cell.length_b   1.000
_cell.length_c   1.000
_cell.angle_alpha   90.00
_cell.angle_beta   90.00
_cell.angle_gamma   90.00
#
_symmetry.space_group_name_H-M   'P 1'
#
loop_
_entity.id
_entity.type
_entity.pdbx_description
1 polymer ?
#
loop_
_entity_poly.entity_id
_entity_poly.type
_entity_poly.pdbx_seq_one_letter_code
_entity_poly.pdbx_strand_id
1 'polypeptide(L)'
;MSNAAEDEQKRVAVTLLKSQADTLRVEAGKAGIGPGLLSRALVAYGLAHIDDSGIQAAIEEVKEADRERRAAVGKKAMRSRWGDKSDRENSE
;
A
#
# COMPACT_ATOMS: atom_id res chain seq x y z
N MET A 1 -18.53 -26.99 -20.47
CA MET A 1 -18.19 -25.63 -20.91
C MET A 1 -18.34 -24.73 -19.68
N SER A 2 -17.23 -24.26 -19.11
CA SER A 2 -17.23 -23.48 -17.87
C SER A 2 -17.74 -22.06 -18.11
N ASN A 3 -18.65 -21.59 -17.26
CA ASN A 3 -19.16 -20.22 -17.21
C ASN A 3 -17.98 -19.24 -17.05
N ALA A 4 -17.45 -18.72 -18.16
CA ALA A 4 -16.43 -17.68 -18.19
C ALA A 4 -17.03 -16.26 -18.06
N ALA A 5 -18.30 -16.15 -17.62
CA ALA A 5 -19.11 -14.95 -17.73
C ALA A 5 -19.32 -14.17 -16.42
N GLU A 6 -18.68 -14.52 -15.30
CA GLU A 6 -18.99 -13.89 -14.00
C GLU A 6 -17.82 -13.16 -13.30
N ASP A 7 -16.62 -13.09 -13.88
CA ASP A 7 -15.57 -12.22 -13.35
C ASP A 7 -15.58 -10.86 -14.06
N GLU A 8 -16.44 -9.97 -13.57
CA GLU A 8 -16.46 -8.58 -14.02
C GLU A 8 -15.15 -7.86 -13.61
N GLN A 9 -14.53 -7.14 -14.55
CA GLN A 9 -13.31 -6.38 -14.25
C GLN A 9 -13.63 -5.20 -13.33
N LYS A 10 -13.23 -5.30 -12.07
CA LYS A 10 -13.32 -4.21 -11.10
C LYS A 10 -12.00 -3.45 -10.99
N ARG A 11 -12.07 -2.12 -11.07
CA ARG A 11 -10.90 -1.25 -10.87
C ARG A 11 -10.66 -1.03 -9.38
N VAL A 12 -9.45 -1.35 -8.91
CA VAL A 12 -8.98 -1.04 -7.56
C VAL A 12 -7.82 -0.05 -7.67
N ALA A 13 -7.92 1.08 -6.96
CA ALA A 13 -6.85 2.06 -6.89
C ALA A 13 -5.95 1.76 -5.69
N VAL A 14 -4.66 1.52 -5.94
CA VAL A 14 -3.65 1.27 -4.90
C VAL A 14 -2.56 2.32 -5.02
N THR A 15 -2.24 2.98 -3.90
CA THR A 15 -1.14 3.93 -3.83
C THR A 15 0.15 3.20 -3.49
N LEU A 16 1.18 3.40 -4.30
CA LEU A 16 2.52 2.86 -4.07
C LEU A 16 3.47 3.94 -3.56
N LEU A 17 4.51 3.51 -2.85
CA LEU A 17 5.66 4.38 -2.62
C LEU A 17 6.34 4.72 -3.96
N LYS A 18 7.00 5.88 -4.03
CA LYS A 18 7.72 6.30 -5.24
C LYS A 18 8.73 5.24 -5.69
N SER A 19 9.52 4.71 -4.75
CA SER A 19 10.49 3.65 -5.02
C SER A 19 9.83 2.38 -5.59
N GLN A 20 8.68 1.97 -5.05
CA GLN A 20 7.94 0.81 -5.55
C GLN A 20 7.41 1.05 -6.96
N ALA A 21 6.88 2.24 -7.26
CA ALA A 21 6.41 2.60 -8.59
C ALA A 21 7.56 2.62 -9.61
N ASP A 22 8.73 3.14 -9.22
CA ASP A 22 9.94 3.15 -10.05
C ASP A 22 10.43 1.72 -10.32
N THR A 23 10.52 0.87 -9.29
CA THR A 23 10.88 -0.55 -9.43
C THR A 23 9.91 -1.28 -10.33
N LEU A 24 8.60 -1.13 -10.12
CA LEU A 24 7.57 -1.74 -10.96
C LEU A 24 7.73 -1.36 -12.43
N ARG A 25 8.04 -0.08 -12.72
CA ARG A 25 8.28 0.39 -14.08
C ARG A 25 9.51 -0.27 -14.71
N VAL A 26 10.60 -0.39 -13.96
CA VAL A 26 11.84 -1.03 -14.44
C VAL A 26 11.63 -2.52 -14.72
N GLU A 27 11.04 -3.26 -13.79
CA GLU A 27 10.79 -4.70 -13.95
C GLU A 27 9.80 -4.98 -15.08
N ALA A 28 8.78 -4.13 -15.25
CA ALA A 28 7.85 -4.24 -16.37
C ALA A 28 8.59 -4.06 -17.72
N GLY A 29 9.51 -3.10 -17.79
CA GLY A 29 10.37 -2.89 -18.95
C GLY A 29 11.25 -4.09 -19.29
N LYS A 30 11.86 -4.72 -18.27
CA LYS A 30 12.65 -5.96 -18.46
C LYS A 30 11.80 -7.12 -18.98
N ALA A 31 10.56 -7.22 -18.53
CA ALA A 31 9.61 -8.23 -18.96
C ALA A 31 8.92 -7.90 -20.31
N GLY A 32 9.18 -6.73 -20.90
CA GLY A 32 8.57 -6.31 -22.17
C GLY A 32 7.07 -5.99 -22.08
N ILE A 33 6.55 -5.69 -20.89
CA ILE A 33 5.13 -5.40 -20.65
C ILE A 33 4.91 -4.06 -19.95
N GLY A 34 3.68 -3.54 -19.99
CA GLY A 34 3.32 -2.32 -19.26
C GLY A 34 3.23 -2.54 -17.74
N PRO A 35 3.50 -1.52 -16.90
CA PRO A 35 3.44 -1.63 -15.44
C PRO A 35 2.09 -2.13 -14.91
N GLY A 36 0.98 -1.79 -15.59
CA GLY A 36 -0.35 -2.28 -15.24
C GLY A 36 -0.52 -3.79 -15.46
N LEU A 37 0.08 -4.35 -16.53
CA LEU A 37 0.05 -5.79 -16.79
C LEU A 37 0.91 -6.54 -15.78
N LEU A 38 2.11 -6.03 -15.47
CA LEU A 38 2.95 -6.61 -14.43
C LEU A 38 2.23 -6.57 -13.07
N SER A 39 1.61 -5.44 -12.71
CA SER A 39 0.82 -5.34 -11.48
C SER A 39 -0.29 -6.38 -11.41
N ARG A 40 -1.04 -6.55 -12.51
CA ARG A 40 -2.11 -7.57 -12.58
C ARG A 40 -1.55 -8.98 -12.40
N ALA A 41 -0.41 -9.29 -13.02
CA ALA A 41 0.24 -10.60 -12.88
C ALA A 41 0.72 -10.85 -11.44
N LEU A 42 1.36 -9.87 -10.81
CA LEU A 42 1.84 -9.97 -9.43
C LEU A 42 0.69 -10.11 -8.43
N VAL A 43 -0.39 -9.36 -8.61
CA VAL A 43 -1.60 -9.46 -7.76
C VAL A 43 -2.24 -10.84 -7.93
N ALA A 44 -2.43 -11.31 -9.17
CA ALA A 44 -3.01 -12.63 -9.42
C ALA A 44 -2.15 -13.74 -8.82
N TYR A 45 -0.83 -13.67 -9.00
CA TYR A 45 0.11 -14.64 -8.44
C TYR A 45 0.08 -14.64 -6.90
N GLY A 46 0.18 -13.47 -6.27
CA GLY A 46 0.17 -13.33 -4.82
C GLY A 46 -1.13 -13.83 -4.19
N LEU A 47 -2.28 -13.59 -4.85
CA LEU A 47 -3.57 -14.12 -4.38
C LEU A 47 -3.66 -15.64 -4.53
N ALA A 48 -3.11 -16.21 -5.61
CA ALA A 48 -3.08 -17.66 -5.81
C ALA A 48 -2.12 -18.38 -4.85
N HIS A 49 -1.13 -17.68 -4.31
CA HIS A 49 -0.12 -18.20 -3.39
C HIS A 49 -0.18 -17.51 -2.03
N ILE A 50 -1.39 -17.18 -1.57
CA ILE A 50 -1.56 -16.35 -0.37
C ILE A 50 -0.89 -16.96 0.86
N ASP A 51 -0.86 -18.29 0.97
CA ASP A 51 -0.27 -19.02 2.09
C ASP A 51 1.26 -19.22 1.98
N ASP A 52 1.89 -18.78 0.89
CA ASP A 52 3.34 -18.83 0.75
C ASP A 52 4.02 -17.93 1.79
N SER A 53 5.10 -18.42 2.41
CA SER A 53 5.78 -17.69 3.49
C SER A 53 6.33 -16.34 3.04
N GLY A 54 6.75 -16.21 1.77
CA GLY A 54 7.21 -14.95 1.21
C GLY A 54 6.07 -13.95 1.03
N ILE A 55 4.89 -14.42 0.60
CA ILE A 55 3.69 -13.58 0.51
C ILE A 55 3.21 -13.15 1.89
N GLN A 56 3.19 -14.06 2.86
CA GLN A 56 2.82 -13.75 4.25
C GLN A 56 3.78 -12.72 4.87
N ALA A 57 5.09 -12.85 4.65
CA ALA A 57 6.06 -11.87 5.11
C ALA A 57 5.81 -10.48 4.50
N ALA A 58 5.55 -10.41 3.19
CA ALA A 58 5.22 -9.15 2.51
C ALA A 58 3.93 -8.50 3.05
N ILE A 59 2.93 -9.30 3.44
CA ILE A 59 1.70 -8.81 4.08
C ILE A 59 2.00 -8.21 5.47
N GLU A 60 2.82 -8.88 6.28
CA GLU A 60 3.20 -8.37 7.60
C GLU A 60 4.03 -7.08 7.50
N GLU A 61 4.95 -6.97 6.54
CA GLU A 61 5.69 -5.72 6.28
C GLU A 61 4.75 -4.55 5.97
N VAL A 62 3.72 -4.77 5.14
CA VAL A 62 2.72 -3.74 4.83
C VAL A 62 1.92 -3.36 6.07
N LYS A 63 1.51 -4.34 6.90
CA LYS A 63 0.81 -4.10 8.16
C LYS A 63 1.66 -3.30 9.15
N GLU A 64 2.96 -3.58 9.24
CA GLU A 64 3.90 -2.87 10.09
C GLU A 64 4.10 -1.43 9.66
N ALA A 65 4.44 -1.21 8.39
CA ALA A 65 4.60 0.14 7.85
C ALA A 65 3.33 1.00 8.04
N ASP A 66 2.17 0.38 7.91
CA ASP A 66 0.87 1.02 8.12
C ASP A 66 0.58 1.34 9.60
N ARG A 67 0.93 0.45 10.53
CA ARG A 67 0.90 0.74 11.98
C ARG A 67 1.82 1.89 12.35
N GLU A 68 3.05 1.90 11.84
CA GLU A 68 4.03 2.96 12.09
C GLU A 68 3.56 4.32 11.56
N ARG A 69 3.04 4.35 10.33
CA ARG A 69 2.47 5.56 9.73
C ARG A 69 1.34 6.12 10.59
N ARG A 70 0.42 5.28 11.07
CA ARG A 70 -0.67 5.72 11.95
C ARG A 70 -0.14 6.26 13.28
N ALA A 71 0.84 5.60 13.89
CA ALA A 71 1.44 6.06 15.13
C ALA A 71 2.11 7.45 14.97
N ALA A 72 2.81 7.67 13.85
CA ALA A 72 3.43 8.97 13.55
C ALA A 72 2.38 10.08 13.35
N VAL A 73 1.29 9.79 12.63
CA VAL A 73 0.17 10.73 12.45
C VAL A 73 -0.51 11.04 13.78
N GLY A 74 -0.75 10.04 14.63
CA GLY A 74 -1.32 10.22 15.96
C GLY A 74 -0.46 11.13 16.85
N LYS A 75 0.87 10.93 16.85
CA LYS A 75 1.81 11.81 17.57
C LYS A 75 1.80 13.24 17.02
N LYS A 76 1.73 13.42 15.69
CA LYS A 76 1.64 14.73 15.05
C LYS A 76 0.32 15.44 15.40
N ALA A 77 -0.80 14.73 15.40
CA ALA A 77 -2.10 15.25 15.78
C ALA A 77 -2.15 15.63 17.27
N MET A 78 -1.57 14.82 18.17
CA MET A 78 -1.44 15.18 19.59
C MET A 78 -0.58 16.43 19.79
N ARG A 79 0.58 16.55 19.12
CA ARG A 79 1.41 17.76 19.19
C ARG A 79 0.66 19.00 18.69
N SER A 80 -0.10 18.89 17.61
CA SER A 80 -0.93 19.98 17.10
C SER A 80 -2.05 20.37 18.07
N ARG A 81 -2.58 19.42 18.86
CA ARG A 81 -3.71 19.66 19.78
C ARG A 81 -3.28 20.16 21.16
N TRP A 82 -2.04 19.90 21.56
CA TRP A 82 -1.47 20.32 22.85
C TRP A 82 -0.54 21.52 22.74
N GLY A 83 0.14 21.71 21.60
CA GLY A 83 0.93 22.93 21.34
C GLY A 83 0.07 24.19 21.20
N ASP A 84 -1.18 24.04 20.74
CA ASP A 84 -2.13 25.16 20.59
C ASP A 84 -2.83 25.55 21.91
N LYS A 85 -2.66 24.73 22.97
CA LYS A 85 -3.21 25.01 24.30
C LYS A 85 -2.21 25.70 25.22
N SER A 86 -0.91 25.46 25.07
CA SER A 86 0.11 26.11 25.91
C SER A 86 0.31 27.60 25.61
N ASP A 87 0.00 28.04 24.39
CA ASP A 87 0.18 29.44 23.98
C ASP A 87 -1.02 30.34 24.36
N ARG A 88 -2.20 29.76 24.63
CA ARG A 88 -3.39 30.49 25.08
C ARG A 88 -3.51 30.66 26.59
N GLU A 89 -2.78 29.87 27.40
CA GLU A 89 -2.87 29.91 28.87
C GLU A 89 -1.80 30.83 29.52
N ASN A 90 -0.85 31.35 28.74
CA ASN A 90 0.21 32.28 29.20
C ASN A 90 0.03 33.73 28.68
N SER A 91 -1.16 34.09 28.20
CA SER A 91 -1.47 35.43 27.67
C SER A 91 -2.68 36.11 28.35
N GLU A 92 -2.98 35.76 29.61
CA GLU A 92 -3.86 36.55 30.50
C GLU A 92 -3.12 37.05 31.75
#